data_AF-A0A920ANH9-F1
#
_entry.id   AF-A0A920ANH9-F1
#
_cell.length_a   1.000
_cell.length_b   1.000
_cell.length_c   1.000
_cell.angle_alpha   90.00
_cell.angle_beta   90.00
_cell.angle_gamma   90.00
#
_symmetry.space_group_name_H-M   'P 1'
#
loop_
_entity.id
_entity.type
_entity.pdbx_description
1 polymer ?
#
loop_
_entity_poly.entity_id
_entity_poly.type
_entity_poly.pdbx_seq_one_letter_code
_entity_poly.pdbx_strand_id
1 'polypeptide(L)'
;MSAIGQVEVMKAIHPNMSERELQGIHEFIFKNMAQSMWLPSIVGAGAHGCVLHYTANTADQVGNQLVLMDVGAEFQNYTADVTRTIPANGKFTKEQAEIYNLVLAAQNAG
;
A
#
# COMPACT_ATOMS: atom_id res chain seq x y z
N MET A 1 -1.24 11.41 8.31
CA MET A 1 -2.15 10.25 8.46
C MET A 1 -1.80 9.16 7.45
N SER A 2 -1.68 9.46 6.15
CA SER A 2 -1.28 8.49 5.11
C SER A 2 -0.01 7.71 5.45
N ALA A 3 1.07 8.39 5.83
CA ALA A 3 2.32 7.74 6.24
C ALA A 3 2.18 6.86 7.50
N ILE A 4 1.31 7.25 8.44
CA ILE A 4 1.04 6.45 9.65
C ILE A 4 0.35 5.14 9.23
N GLY A 5 -0.68 5.22 8.37
CA GLY A 5 -1.34 4.02 7.83
C GLY A 5 -0.35 3.08 7.13
N GLN A 6 0.55 3.61 6.31
CA GLN A 6 1.61 2.83 5.67
C GLN A 6 2.50 2.11 6.69
N VAL A 7 2.91 2.81 7.76
CA VAL A 7 3.73 2.22 8.83
C VAL A 7 2.98 1.15 9.62
N GLU A 8 1.70 1.35 9.93
CA GLU A 8 0.90 0.35 10.64
C GLU A 8 0.69 -0.91 9.79
N VAL A 9 0.48 -0.76 8.48
CA VAL A 9 0.47 -1.94 7.59
C VAL A 9 1.82 -2.63 7.56
N MET A 10 2.94 -1.90 7.45
CA MET A 10 4.29 -2.49 7.48
C MET A 10 4.58 -3.29 8.76
N LYS A 11 3.95 -2.93 9.89
CA LYS A 11 4.07 -3.68 11.16
C LYS A 11 3.19 -4.94 11.20
N ALA A 12 2.01 -4.88 10.58
CA ALA A 12 1.00 -5.92 10.70
C ALA A 12 1.08 -6.99 9.60
N ILE A 13 1.51 -6.60 8.39
CA ILE A 13 1.40 -7.42 7.18
C ILE A 13 2.06 -8.79 7.33
N HIS A 14 1.34 -9.83 6.93
CA HIS A 14 1.86 -11.20 6.79
C HIS A 14 1.14 -11.94 5.65
N PRO A 15 1.69 -13.05 5.12
CA PRO A 15 1.17 -13.72 3.92
C PRO A 15 -0.30 -14.15 3.92
N ASN A 16 -0.86 -14.41 5.09
CA ASN A 16 -2.24 -14.91 5.24
C ASN A 16 -3.29 -13.79 5.31
N MET A 17 -2.89 -12.52 5.29
CA MET A 17 -3.82 -11.40 5.26
C MET A 17 -4.36 -11.20 3.84
N SER A 18 -5.60 -10.73 3.74
CA SER A 18 -6.25 -10.27 2.52
C SER A 18 -5.88 -8.82 2.19
N GLU A 19 -6.05 -8.42 0.93
CA GLU A 19 -5.93 -7.01 0.52
C GLU A 19 -6.90 -6.11 1.30
N ARG A 20 -8.10 -6.62 1.62
CA ARG A 20 -9.13 -5.89 2.38
C ARG A 20 -8.71 -5.63 3.83
N GLU A 21 -7.99 -6.55 4.46
CA GLU A 21 -7.48 -6.32 5.81
C GLU A 21 -6.42 -5.21 5.83
N LEU A 22 -5.53 -5.18 4.83
CA LEU A 22 -4.52 -4.12 4.71
C LEU A 22 -5.18 -2.76 4.40
N GLN A 23 -6.16 -2.73 3.49
CA GLN A 23 -7.01 -1.56 3.28
C GLN A 23 -7.66 -1.09 4.59
N GLY A 24 -8.23 -2.03 5.36
CA GLY A 24 -8.88 -1.74 6.63
C GLY A 24 -7.98 -1.05 7.65
N ILE A 25 -6.69 -1.41 7.70
CA ILE A 25 -5.70 -0.75 8.58
C ILE A 25 -5.53 0.73 8.17
N HIS A 26 -5.32 1.00 6.88
CA HIS A 26 -5.20 2.38 6.39
C HIS A 26 -6.45 3.20 6.73
N GLU A 27 -7.62 2.67 6.38
CA GLU A 27 -8.88 3.38 6.57
C GLU A 27 -9.26 3.58 8.03
N PHE A 28 -8.88 2.64 8.90
CA PHE A 28 -9.04 2.83 10.34
C PHE A 28 -8.24 4.04 10.83
N ILE A 29 -6.98 4.18 10.41
CA ILE A 29 -6.17 5.36 10.74
C ILE A 29 -6.80 6.64 10.18
N PHE A 30 -7.32 6.60 8.95
CA PHE A 30 -7.96 7.77 8.34
C PHE A 30 -9.23 8.18 9.07
N LYS A 31 -10.10 7.23 9.45
CA LYS A 31 -11.31 7.51 10.23
C LYS A 31 -11.00 8.11 11.62
N ASN A 32 -9.88 7.74 12.22
CA ASN A 32 -9.48 8.24 13.54
C ASN A 32 -8.82 9.63 13.50
N MET A 33 -8.16 9.98 12.38
CA MET A 33 -7.22 11.11 12.36
C MET A 33 -7.40 12.08 11.20
N ALA A 34 -8.18 11.72 10.18
CA ALA A 34 -8.45 12.51 8.98
C ALA A 34 -9.94 12.84 8.85
N GLN A 35 -10.32 13.70 7.91
CA GLN A 35 -11.73 14.01 7.63
C GLN A 35 -12.38 12.92 6.78
N SER A 36 -11.64 12.43 5.78
CA SER A 36 -12.11 11.42 4.83
C SER A 36 -10.92 10.80 4.10
N MET A 37 -11.22 9.80 3.27
CA MET A 37 -10.33 9.37 2.19
C MET A 37 -10.46 10.32 1.02
N TRP A 38 -9.33 10.63 0.37
CA TRP A 38 -9.31 11.40 -0.87
C TRP A 38 -9.69 10.52 -2.09
N LEU A 39 -9.13 9.31 -2.14
CA LEU A 39 -9.32 8.34 -3.23
C LEU A 39 -9.72 6.98 -2.65
N PRO A 40 -10.36 6.09 -3.43
CA PRO A 40 -10.43 4.68 -3.05
C PRO A 40 -9.01 4.12 -2.88
N SER A 41 -8.75 3.44 -1.75
CA SER A 41 -7.47 2.80 -1.49
C SER A 41 -7.17 1.73 -2.54
N ILE A 42 -5.96 1.74 -3.10
CA ILE A 42 -5.44 0.67 -3.96
C ILE A 42 -4.57 -0.22 -3.09
N VAL A 43 -4.91 -1.50 -3.01
CA VAL A 43 -4.11 -2.52 -2.34
C VAL A 43 -3.99 -3.73 -3.27
N GLY A 44 -2.92 -3.77 -4.05
CA GLY A 44 -2.70 -4.81 -5.06
C GLY A 44 -1.53 -5.73 -4.73
N ALA A 45 -1.81 -6.99 -4.43
CA ALA A 45 -0.81 -8.03 -4.25
C ALA A 45 -0.44 -8.70 -5.59
N GLY A 46 0.86 -8.93 -5.80
CA GLY A 46 1.36 -9.60 -7.00
C GLY A 46 0.88 -8.94 -8.30
N ALA A 47 0.22 -9.71 -9.16
CA ALA A 47 -0.28 -9.23 -10.45
C ALA A 47 -1.36 -8.14 -10.33
N HIS A 48 -2.08 -8.04 -9.20
CA HIS A 48 -3.03 -6.94 -8.98
C HIS A 48 -2.32 -5.59 -8.90
N GLY A 49 -1.08 -5.56 -8.40
CA GLY A 49 -0.24 -4.35 -8.40
C GLY A 49 0.16 -3.87 -9.81
N CYS A 50 -0.10 -4.66 -10.87
CA CYS A 50 0.10 -4.25 -12.25
C CYS A 50 -1.12 -3.56 -12.88
N VAL A 51 -2.25 -3.49 -12.18
CA VAL A 51 -3.45 -2.77 -12.63
C VAL A 51 -3.45 -1.39 -11.96
N LEU A 52 -3.21 -0.34 -12.73
CA LEU A 52 -2.91 1.01 -12.22
C LEU A 52 -3.96 1.56 -11.24
N HIS A 53 -5.25 1.35 -11.53
CA HIS A 53 -6.35 1.79 -10.66
C HIS A 53 -7.11 0.60 -10.07
N TYR A 54 -6.37 -0.36 -9.51
CA TYR A 54 -6.93 -1.54 -8.87
C TYR A 54 -7.59 -1.20 -7.53
N THR A 55 -8.91 -1.02 -7.55
CA THR A 55 -9.71 -0.69 -6.35
C THR A 55 -10.57 -1.85 -5.86
N ALA A 56 -10.48 -3.00 -6.54
CA ALA A 56 -11.28 -4.18 -6.20
C ALA A 56 -10.82 -4.82 -4.89
N ASN A 57 -9.51 -4.83 -4.61
CA ASN A 57 -8.89 -5.31 -3.38
C ASN A 57 -9.44 -6.68 -2.96
N THR A 58 -9.53 -7.63 -3.88
CA THR A 58 -10.28 -8.89 -3.73
C THR A 58 -9.42 -10.10 -3.34
N ALA A 59 -8.10 -10.01 -3.30
CA ALA A 59 -7.28 -11.15 -2.91
C ALA A 59 -7.52 -11.51 -1.44
N ASP A 60 -7.98 -12.73 -1.19
CA ASP A 60 -8.21 -13.24 0.17
C ASP A 60 -6.91 -13.54 0.92
N GLN A 61 -5.78 -13.69 0.19
CA GLN A 61 -4.45 -13.82 0.76
C GLN A 61 -3.43 -13.12 -0.15
N VAL A 62 -2.53 -12.32 0.44
CA VAL A 62 -1.45 -11.64 -0.29
C VAL A 62 -0.25 -12.55 -0.55
N GLY A 63 -0.13 -13.66 0.19
CA GLY A 63 0.95 -14.63 0.03
C GLY A 63 2.35 -14.04 0.23
N ASN A 64 3.36 -14.63 -0.42
CA ASN A 64 4.74 -14.11 -0.42
C ASN A 64 4.98 -13.07 -1.54
N GLN A 65 3.95 -12.34 -1.95
CA GLN A 65 4.03 -11.36 -3.03
C GLN A 65 4.52 -10.00 -2.52
N LEU A 66 4.92 -9.13 -3.46
CA LEU A 66 4.89 -7.70 -3.21
C LEU A 66 3.44 -7.22 -3.13
N VAL A 67 3.20 -6.23 -2.29
CA VAL A 67 1.92 -5.53 -2.18
C VAL A 67 2.17 -4.06 -2.43
N LEU A 68 1.55 -3.51 -3.48
CA LEU A 68 1.51 -2.09 -3.79
C LEU A 68 0.29 -1.47 -3.09
N MET A 69 0.54 -0.42 -2.33
CA MET A 69 -0.48 0.29 -1.55
C MET A 69 -0.43 1.76 -1.91
N ASP A 70 -1.45 2.23 -2.63
CA ASP A 70 -1.63 3.64 -2.99
C ASP A 70 -2.82 4.21 -2.23
N VAL A 71 -2.53 5.17 -1.34
CA VAL A 71 -3.51 5.65 -0.36
C VAL A 71 -3.35 7.14 -0.08
N GLY A 72 -4.49 7.79 0.15
CA GLY A 72 -4.54 9.21 0.44
C GLY A 72 -5.64 9.60 1.41
N ALA A 73 -5.27 10.37 2.43
CA ALA A 73 -6.19 10.96 3.38
C ALA A 73 -6.41 12.44 3.04
N GLU A 74 -7.63 12.91 3.28
CA GLU A 74 -8.00 14.33 3.18
C GLU A 74 -8.05 14.97 4.58
N PHE A 75 -7.47 16.15 4.70
CA PHE A 75 -7.44 16.93 5.92
C PHE A 75 -7.40 18.43 5.62
N GLN A 76 -8.39 19.17 6.12
CA GLN A 76 -8.54 20.62 5.94
C GLN A 76 -8.51 21.06 4.46
N ASN A 77 -9.17 20.29 3.59
CA ASN A 77 -9.17 20.46 2.12
C ASN A 77 -7.80 20.23 1.44
N TYR A 78 -6.82 19.65 2.14
CA TYR A 78 -5.57 19.19 1.56
C TYR A 78 -5.54 17.68 1.52
N THR A 79 -4.92 17.13 0.48
CA THR A 79 -4.81 15.70 0.27
C THR A 79 -3.35 15.29 0.29
N ALA A 80 -3.06 14.17 0.95
CA ALA A 80 -1.80 13.47 0.76
C ALA A 80 -2.03 12.31 -0.20
N ASP A 81 -1.08 12.05 -1.09
CA ASP A 81 -1.11 10.96 -2.06
C ASP A 81 0.23 10.22 -1.97
N VAL A 82 0.20 8.97 -1.50
CA VAL A 82 1.42 8.25 -1.11
C VAL A 82 1.30 6.76 -1.43
N THR A 83 2.17 6.32 -2.34
CA THR A 83 2.35 4.91 -2.68
C THR A 83 3.54 4.28 -1.93
N ARG A 84 3.40 3.03 -1.48
CA ARG A 84 4.51 2.15 -1.05
C ARG A 84 4.31 0.74 -1.58
N THR A 85 5.42 0.07 -1.89
CA THR A 85 5.41 -1.33 -2.32
C THR A 85 6.35 -2.15 -1.44
N ILE A 86 5.83 -3.16 -0.75
CA ILE A 86 6.57 -3.97 0.23
C ILE A 86 6.33 -5.47 0.05
N PRO A 87 7.28 -6.35 0.42
CA PRO A 87 7.04 -7.78 0.46
C PRO A 87 6.16 -8.15 1.67
N ALA A 88 5.08 -8.89 1.44
CA ALA A 88 4.15 -9.28 2.51
C ALA A 88 4.77 -10.20 3.57
N ASN A 89 5.88 -10.88 3.25
CA ASN A 89 6.64 -11.69 4.19
C ASN A 89 7.85 -10.95 4.81
N GLY A 90 7.98 -9.65 4.55
CA GLY A 90 9.06 -8.80 5.07
C GLY A 90 10.43 -8.99 4.40
N LYS A 91 10.55 -9.82 3.35
CA LYS A 91 11.82 -10.07 2.65
C LYS A 91 11.65 -10.01 1.14
N PHE A 92 12.36 -9.08 0.50
CA PHE A 92 12.44 -9.02 -0.95
C PHE A 92 13.16 -10.27 -1.48
N THR A 93 12.66 -10.85 -2.57
CA THR A 93 13.49 -11.71 -3.43
C THR A 93 14.51 -10.86 -4.18
N LYS A 94 15.47 -11.52 -4.83
CA LYS A 94 16.47 -10.84 -5.66
C LYS A 94 15.80 -10.01 -6.76
N GLU A 95 14.86 -10.62 -7.49
CA GLU A 95 14.16 -10.00 -8.61
C GLU A 95 13.26 -8.85 -8.13
N GLN A 96 12.56 -9.04 -7.00
CA GLN A 96 11.75 -7.98 -6.40
C GLN A 96 12.62 -6.77 -5.99
N ALA A 97 13.80 -7.03 -5.42
CA ALA A 97 14.74 -5.97 -5.01
C ALA A 97 15.34 -5.23 -6.21
N GLU A 98 15.66 -5.93 -7.29
CA GLU A 98 16.19 -5.32 -8.53
C GLU A 98 15.19 -4.29 -9.10
N ILE A 99 13.92 -4.67 -9.25
CA ILE A 99 12.88 -3.77 -9.73
C ILE A 99 12.61 -2.63 -8.73
N TYR A 100 12.53 -2.95 -7.43
CA TYR A 100 12.31 -1.94 -6.40
C TYR A 100 13.41 -0.86 -6.42
N ASN A 101 14.68 -1.28 -6.49
CA ASN A 101 15.80 -0.34 -6.51
C ASN A 101 15.85 0.50 -7.79
N LEU A 102 15.44 -0.06 -8.93
CA LEU A 102 15.29 0.71 -10.17
C LEU A 102 14.26 1.83 -10.01
N VAL A 103 13.08 1.52 -9.48
CA VAL A 103 12.02 2.51 -9.23
C VAL A 103 12.45 3.53 -8.18
N LEU A 104 13.11 3.09 -7.11
CA LEU A 104 13.65 3.98 -6.07
C LEU A 104 14.70 4.95 -6.64
N ALA A 105 15.57 4.48 -7.53
CA ALA A 105 16.56 5.32 -8.19
C ALA A 105 15.88 6.40 -9.06
N ALA A 106 14.85 6.03 -9.82
CA ALA A 106 14.07 6.99 -10.60
C ALA A 106 13.35 8.01 -9.70
N GLN A 107 12.71 7.56 -8.61
CA GLN A 107 12.05 8.44 -7.64
C GLN A 107 13.02 9.47 -7.02
N ASN A 108 14.25 9.05 -6.70
CA ASN A 108 15.25 9.94 -6.12
C ASN A 108 15.84 10.93 -7.14
N ALA A 109 15.77 10.62 -8.43
CA ALA A 109 16.28 11.49 -9.50
C ALA A 109 15.33 12.67 -9.80
N GLY A 110 14.01 12.48 -9.60
CA GLY A 110 12.98 13.49 -9.86
C GLY A 110 12.43 13.43 -11.27
#